data_AF-T1XI99-F1
#
_entry.id   AF-T1XI99-F1
#
_cell.length_a   1.000
_cell.length_b   1.000
_cell.length_c   1.000
_cell.angle_alpha   90.00
_cell.angle_beta   90.00
_cell.angle_gamma   90.00
#
_symmetry.space_group_name_H-M   'P 1'
#
loop_
_entity.id
_entity.type
_entity.pdbx_description
1 polymer ?
#
loop_
_entity_poly.entity_id
_entity_poly.type
_entity_poly.pdbx_seq_one_letter_code
_entity_poly.pdbx_strand_id
1 'polypeptide(L)'
;MFVIPMMGKSRRFTEAGYALPKYRLPLHGHTVFFHVVKSFEHYFQDDLFLFVVRRDHEIAEYLRQELKNLGVKEFRIVELEGDTLGQADSVYRGLQQLRSDEPVYIFNIDTIRPGFRKSELAADALGYLEVFEGDGDHWSFVEPGPGHAVLRTTEKERISNLCSDGLYHFADARIFNEAYEHQLANKLVNRGEYYVAPCYNLLIQNGGRVAYELIDRSEIVFCGTPQEYEEAAAKKWP
;
A
#
# COMPACT_ATOMS: atom_id res chain seq x y z
N MET A 1 -1.06 1.25 13.00
CA MET A 1 -2.07 1.79 12.07
C MET A 1 -1.89 1.27 10.65
N PHE A 2 -2.97 1.22 9.87
CA PHE A 2 -2.96 0.99 8.42
C PHE A 2 -3.25 2.30 7.67
N VAL A 3 -2.51 2.58 6.60
CA VAL A 3 -2.68 3.77 5.76
C VAL A 3 -2.92 3.35 4.32
N ILE A 4 -4.09 3.69 3.80
CA ILE A 4 -4.54 3.28 2.47
C ILE A 4 -4.74 4.53 1.60
N PRO A 5 -3.71 4.96 0.83
CA PRO A 5 -3.84 6.07 -0.11
C PRO A 5 -4.62 5.65 -1.36
N MET A 6 -5.70 6.37 -1.65
CA MET A 6 -6.64 6.16 -2.75
C MET A 6 -6.77 7.43 -3.62
N MET A 7 -5.64 8.04 -4.00
CA MET A 7 -5.60 9.28 -4.79
C MET A 7 -5.73 9.05 -6.32
N GLY A 8 -5.64 7.79 -6.77
CA GLY A 8 -5.63 7.41 -8.18
C GLY A 8 -6.98 7.58 -8.89
N LYS A 9 -6.94 7.96 -10.17
CA LYS A 9 -8.12 8.28 -10.99
C LYS A 9 -8.76 7.07 -11.70
N SER A 10 -8.30 5.84 -11.43
CA SER A 10 -8.76 4.62 -12.13
C SER A 10 -8.74 4.69 -13.67
N ARG A 11 -7.83 5.49 -14.26
CA ARG A 11 -7.83 5.82 -15.69
C ARG A 11 -7.86 4.60 -16.62
N ARG A 12 -7.07 3.57 -16.31
CA ARG A 12 -7.03 2.29 -17.08
C ARG A 12 -8.40 1.60 -17.14
N PHE A 13 -9.21 1.71 -16.08
CA PHE A 13 -10.57 1.15 -16.05
C PHE A 13 -11.54 2.03 -16.84
N THR A 14 -11.48 3.35 -16.70
CA THR A 14 -12.33 4.25 -17.50
C THR A 14 -12.04 4.10 -19.00
N GLU A 15 -10.77 3.98 -19.40
CA GLU A 15 -10.37 3.75 -20.80
C GLU A 15 -10.81 2.37 -21.32
N ALA A 16 -10.92 1.37 -20.44
CA ALA A 16 -11.47 0.05 -20.77
C ALA A 16 -13.01 -0.01 -20.73
N GLY A 17 -13.70 1.11 -20.47
CA GLY A 17 -15.17 1.20 -20.53
C GLY A 17 -15.91 0.96 -19.22
N TYR A 18 -15.21 0.87 -18.08
CA TYR A 18 -15.85 0.70 -16.78
C TYR A 18 -16.47 2.03 -16.31
N ALA A 19 -17.73 1.97 -15.89
CA ALA A 19 -18.49 3.13 -15.42
C ALA A 19 -18.17 3.53 -13.97
N LEU A 20 -17.70 2.58 -13.15
CA LEU A 20 -17.36 2.79 -11.75
C LEU A 20 -15.84 2.88 -11.57
N PRO A 21 -15.34 3.63 -10.58
CA PRO A 21 -13.94 3.56 -10.20
C PRO A 21 -13.60 2.15 -9.68
N LYS A 22 -12.35 1.71 -9.87
CA LYS A 22 -11.89 0.35 -9.55
C LYS A 22 -12.38 -0.16 -8.20
N TYR A 23 -12.21 0.64 -7.15
CA TYR A 23 -12.52 0.25 -5.78
C TYR A 23 -14.03 0.01 -5.53
N ARG A 24 -14.92 0.52 -6.40
CA ARG A 24 -16.38 0.27 -6.36
C ARG A 24 -16.81 -0.88 -7.27
N LEU A 25 -15.90 -1.50 -8.04
CA LEU A 25 -16.27 -2.59 -8.93
C LEU A 25 -16.73 -3.82 -8.15
N PRO A 26 -17.80 -4.50 -8.60
CA PRO A 26 -18.30 -5.71 -7.96
C PRO A 26 -17.35 -6.89 -8.19
N LEU A 27 -17.07 -7.64 -7.14
CA LEU A 27 -16.17 -8.78 -7.15
C LEU A 27 -16.67 -9.80 -6.13
N HIS A 28 -17.06 -11.00 -6.58
CA HIS A 28 -17.56 -12.09 -5.73
C HIS A 28 -18.65 -11.67 -4.72
N GLY A 29 -19.61 -10.85 -5.16
CA GLY A 29 -20.75 -10.39 -4.34
C GLY A 29 -20.49 -9.17 -3.44
N HIS A 30 -19.24 -8.67 -3.40
CA HIS A 30 -18.85 -7.46 -2.67
C HIS A 30 -18.09 -6.50 -3.61
N THR A 31 -17.48 -5.43 -3.09
CA THR A 31 -16.67 -4.50 -3.88
C THR A 31 -15.18 -4.86 -3.83
N VAL A 32 -14.37 -4.37 -4.77
CA VAL A 32 -12.90 -4.44 -4.65
C VAL A 32 -12.44 -3.82 -3.33
N PHE A 33 -12.99 -2.67 -2.95
CA PHE A 33 -12.71 -2.03 -1.65
C PHE A 33 -12.93 -2.97 -0.47
N PHE A 34 -14.08 -3.66 -0.45
CA PHE A 34 -14.41 -4.61 0.60
C PHE A 34 -13.33 -5.69 0.74
N HIS A 35 -12.92 -6.33 -0.36
CA HIS A 35 -11.93 -7.41 -0.32
C HIS A 35 -10.55 -6.92 0.10
N VAL A 36 -10.13 -5.75 -0.40
CA VAL A 36 -8.84 -5.16 0.00
C VAL A 36 -8.83 -4.88 1.50
N VAL A 37 -9.84 -4.18 2.04
CA VAL A 37 -9.87 -3.81 3.46
C VAL A 37 -10.06 -5.04 4.35
N LYS A 38 -10.87 -6.02 3.92
CA LYS A 38 -11.10 -7.28 4.63
C LYS A 38 -9.82 -8.10 4.81
N SER A 39 -8.81 -7.91 3.96
CA SER A 39 -7.45 -8.45 4.18
C SER A 39 -6.97 -8.22 5.62
N PHE A 40 -7.34 -7.10 6.23
CA PHE A 40 -6.89 -6.68 7.56
C PHE A 40 -7.94 -6.88 8.67
N GLU A 41 -8.92 -7.77 8.48
CA GLU A 41 -10.05 -7.96 9.41
C GLU A 41 -9.62 -8.25 10.86
N HIS A 42 -8.46 -8.88 11.03
CA HIS A 42 -7.89 -9.20 12.34
C HIS A 42 -7.48 -7.98 13.16
N TYR A 43 -7.40 -6.81 12.55
CA TYR A 43 -6.99 -5.57 13.19
C TYR A 43 -8.11 -4.53 13.27
N PHE A 44 -9.32 -4.87 12.83
CA PHE A 44 -10.46 -3.94 12.81
C PHE A 44 -10.85 -3.39 14.18
N GLN A 45 -10.49 -4.08 15.27
CA GLN A 45 -10.84 -3.70 16.64
C GLN A 45 -9.71 -2.98 17.40
N ASP A 46 -8.48 -3.05 16.89
CA ASP A 46 -7.27 -2.70 17.63
C ASP A 46 -6.44 -1.62 16.94
N ASP A 47 -6.41 -1.59 15.61
CA ASP A 47 -5.63 -0.62 14.84
C ASP A 47 -6.51 0.48 14.25
N LEU A 48 -5.93 1.68 14.18
CA LEU A 48 -6.46 2.78 13.38
C LEU A 48 -6.27 2.53 11.88
N PHE A 49 -7.31 2.78 11.09
CA PHE A 49 -7.26 2.80 9.62
C PHE A 49 -7.36 4.22 9.08
N LEU A 50 -6.31 4.71 8.43
CA LEU A 50 -6.28 6.00 7.75
C LEU A 50 -6.48 5.80 6.24
N PHE A 51 -7.54 6.38 5.70
CA PHE A 51 -7.74 6.48 4.26
C PHE A 51 -7.39 7.87 3.78
N VAL A 52 -6.52 7.97 2.78
CA VAL A 52 -6.18 9.25 2.14
C VAL A 52 -6.81 9.28 0.77
N VAL A 53 -7.78 10.17 0.57
CA VAL A 53 -8.60 10.21 -0.65
C VAL A 53 -8.52 11.56 -1.31
N ARG A 54 -8.80 11.60 -2.61
CA ARG A 54 -9.04 12.86 -3.30
C ARG A 54 -10.33 13.48 -2.77
N ARG A 55 -10.34 14.78 -2.53
CA ARG A 55 -11.56 15.53 -2.22
C ARG A 55 -12.54 15.39 -3.38
N ASP A 56 -13.60 14.63 -3.13
CA ASP A 56 -14.69 14.31 -4.05
C ASP A 56 -15.94 14.13 -3.18
N HIS A 57 -17.07 14.69 -3.59
CA HIS A 57 -18.29 14.78 -2.80
C HIS A 57 -18.83 13.41 -2.33
N GLU A 58 -18.51 12.33 -3.02
CA GLU A 58 -19.08 11.01 -2.71
C GLU A 58 -18.12 10.04 -2.03
N ILE A 59 -16.81 10.18 -2.22
CA ILE A 59 -15.87 9.12 -1.83
C ILE A 59 -15.81 8.98 -0.30
N ALA A 60 -15.70 10.08 0.44
CA ALA A 60 -15.57 10.02 1.88
C ALA A 60 -16.80 9.37 2.55
N GLU A 61 -18.00 9.73 2.11
CA GLU A 61 -19.23 9.17 2.68
C GLU A 61 -19.40 7.68 2.32
N TYR A 62 -19.08 7.30 1.08
CA TYR A 62 -19.03 5.89 0.67
C TYR A 62 -18.09 5.08 1.57
N LEU A 63 -16.85 5.54 1.78
CA LEU A 63 -15.89 4.81 2.62
C LEU A 63 -16.36 4.72 4.08
N ARG A 64 -16.98 5.78 4.64
CA ARG A 64 -17.55 5.72 6.00
C ARG A 64 -18.59 4.61 6.13
N GLN A 65 -19.45 4.46 5.14
CA GLN A 65 -20.49 3.43 5.16
C GLN A 65 -19.89 2.03 5.02
N GLU A 66 -19.00 1.83 4.06
CA GLU A 66 -18.33 0.53 3.85
C GLU A 66 -17.51 0.09 5.07
N LEU A 67 -16.74 1.01 5.68
CA LEU A 67 -15.94 0.72 6.87
C LEU A 67 -16.79 0.36 8.08
N LYS A 68 -17.93 1.06 8.28
CA LYS A 68 -18.90 0.70 9.32
C LYS A 68 -19.51 -0.67 9.07
N ASN A 69 -19.88 -0.98 7.82
CA ASN A 69 -20.44 -2.28 7.45
C ASN A 69 -19.44 -3.43 7.64
N LEU A 70 -18.15 -3.16 7.40
CA LEU A 70 -17.04 -4.09 7.67
C LEU A 70 -16.75 -4.27 9.18
N GLY A 71 -17.25 -3.38 10.03
CA GLY A 71 -17.00 -3.42 11.48
C GLY A 71 -15.65 -2.82 11.88
N VAL A 72 -15.06 -1.95 11.07
CA VAL A 72 -13.83 -1.22 11.43
C VAL A 72 -14.14 -0.22 12.54
N LYS A 73 -13.57 -0.43 13.72
CA LYS A 73 -13.86 0.33 14.94
C LYS A 73 -13.29 1.75 14.88
N GLU A 74 -12.03 1.87 14.49
CA GLU A 74 -11.34 3.16 14.43
C GLU A 74 -10.80 3.44 13.03
N PHE A 75 -11.29 4.51 12.42
CA PHE A 75 -10.77 4.99 11.14
C PHE A 75 -10.78 6.51 11.03
N ARG A 76 -9.95 7.03 10.13
CA ARG A 76 -9.92 8.45 9.71
C ARG A 76 -9.91 8.50 8.19
N ILE A 77 -10.58 9.49 7.63
CA ILE A 77 -10.58 9.76 6.19
C ILE A 77 -10.06 11.17 6.01
N VAL A 78 -8.94 11.31 5.33
CA VAL A 78 -8.31 12.59 5.00
C VAL A 78 -8.55 12.87 3.52
N GLU A 79 -9.24 13.97 3.24
CA GLU A 79 -9.52 14.43 1.88
C GLU A 79 -8.47 15.46 1.45
N LEU A 80 -7.72 15.14 0.39
CA LEU A 80 -6.70 16.02 -0.19
C LEU A 80 -7.22 16.71 -1.44
N GLU A 81 -6.94 18.00 -1.56
CA GLU A 81 -7.11 18.76 -2.79
C GLU A 81 -5.96 18.53 -3.76
N GLY A 82 -6.29 18.51 -5.06
CA GLY A 82 -5.33 18.39 -6.15
C GLY A 82 -4.79 16.98 -6.38
N ASP A 83 -3.86 16.88 -7.34
CA ASP A 83 -3.04 15.68 -7.52
C ASP A 83 -1.91 15.67 -6.48
N THR A 84 -1.49 14.46 -6.07
CA THR A 84 -0.31 14.26 -5.23
C THR A 84 0.91 13.97 -6.11
N LEU A 85 2.10 14.08 -5.53
CA LEU A 85 3.35 13.80 -6.23
C LEU A 85 3.69 12.30 -6.26
N GLY A 86 2.76 11.43 -5.88
CA GLY A 86 2.93 9.98 -5.79
C GLY A 86 2.28 9.38 -4.55
N GLN A 87 2.42 8.06 -4.38
CA GLN A 87 1.86 7.36 -3.24
C GLN A 87 2.51 7.82 -1.92
N ALA A 88 3.84 8.02 -1.91
CA ALA A 88 4.55 8.47 -0.71
C ALA A 88 4.10 9.87 -0.27
N ASP A 89 3.91 10.80 -1.22
CA ASP A 89 3.36 12.13 -0.94
C ASP A 89 1.94 12.06 -0.35
N SER A 90 1.11 11.15 -0.88
CA SER A 90 -0.26 10.95 -0.40
C SER A 90 -0.25 10.49 1.06
N VAL A 91 0.56 9.49 1.39
CA VAL A 91 0.71 8.98 2.77
C VAL A 91 1.24 10.08 3.70
N TYR A 92 2.31 10.77 3.29
CA TYR A 92 2.91 11.85 4.08
C TYR A 92 1.89 12.92 4.45
N ARG A 93 1.19 13.47 3.45
CA ARG A 93 0.13 14.47 3.66
C ARG A 93 -0.99 13.98 4.56
N GLY A 94 -1.34 12.69 4.46
CA GLY A 94 -2.30 12.04 5.36
C GLY A 94 -1.81 11.99 6.81
N LEU A 95 -0.59 11.53 7.03
CA LEU A 95 0.02 11.41 8.36
C LEU A 95 0.21 12.77 9.05
N GLN A 96 0.52 13.83 8.29
CA GLN A 96 0.62 15.20 8.84
C GLN A 96 -0.69 15.69 9.48
N GLN A 97 -1.85 15.16 9.07
CA GLN A 97 -3.14 15.49 9.68
C GLN A 97 -3.41 14.74 10.99
N LEU A 98 -2.80 13.55 11.16
CA LEU A 98 -2.97 12.73 12.35
C LEU A 98 -1.98 13.10 13.46
N ARG A 99 -0.75 13.51 13.10
CA ARG A 99 0.35 13.76 14.03
C ARG A 99 0.60 12.58 14.98
N SER A 100 0.54 11.37 14.43
CA SER A 100 0.82 10.12 15.16
C SER A 100 2.28 9.71 14.96
N ASP A 101 2.84 9.04 15.96
CA ASP A 101 4.13 8.35 15.98
C ASP A 101 3.98 6.82 16.01
N GLU A 102 2.76 6.30 15.79
CA GLU A 102 2.52 4.86 15.76
C GLU A 102 3.20 4.17 14.57
N PRO A 103 3.49 2.86 14.68
CA PRO A 103 3.93 2.06 13.53
C PRO A 103 2.90 2.09 12.40
N VAL A 104 3.39 2.20 11.16
CA VAL A 104 2.57 2.41 9.96
C VAL A 104 2.69 1.22 9.02
N TYR A 105 1.55 0.69 8.59
CA TYR A 105 1.43 -0.23 7.46
C TYR A 105 0.75 0.50 6.30
N ILE A 106 1.50 0.81 5.24
CA ILE A 106 0.98 1.41 4.03
C ILE A 106 0.55 0.29 3.09
N PHE A 107 -0.67 0.37 2.56
CA PHE A 107 -1.15 -0.58 1.57
C PHE A 107 -1.94 0.10 0.46
N ASN A 108 -1.92 -0.48 -0.73
CA ASN A 108 -2.62 0.04 -1.90
C ASN A 108 -4.09 -0.43 -1.93
N ILE A 109 -4.88 0.05 -2.90
CA ILE A 109 -6.29 -0.38 -3.11
C ILE A 109 -6.45 -1.28 -4.34
N ASP A 110 -5.36 -1.86 -4.83
CA ASP A 110 -5.33 -2.81 -5.94
C ASP A 110 -4.91 -4.21 -5.56
N THR A 111 -4.49 -4.43 -4.33
CA THR A 111 -3.98 -5.73 -3.89
C THR A 111 -4.86 -6.25 -2.78
N ILE A 112 -5.21 -7.53 -2.85
CA ILE A 112 -6.01 -8.24 -1.87
C ILE A 112 -5.09 -9.29 -1.25
N ARG A 113 -4.96 -9.27 0.08
CA ARG A 113 -4.06 -10.15 0.85
C ARG A 113 -4.85 -10.83 1.98
N PRO A 114 -5.71 -11.82 1.64
CA PRO A 114 -6.68 -12.37 2.58
C PRO A 114 -6.03 -12.86 3.87
N GLY A 115 -6.66 -12.56 5.02
CA GLY A 115 -6.21 -13.06 6.31
C GLY A 115 -4.87 -12.50 6.78
N PHE A 116 -4.54 -11.24 6.42
CA PHE A 116 -3.23 -10.66 6.72
C PHE A 116 -2.88 -10.78 8.21
N ARG A 117 -1.67 -11.28 8.49
CA ARG A 117 -0.96 -11.18 9.76
C ARG A 117 0.28 -10.30 9.63
N LYS A 118 0.48 -9.41 10.61
CA LYS A 118 1.75 -8.70 10.84
C LYS A 118 2.86 -9.71 11.11
N SER A 119 3.97 -9.59 10.41
CA SER A 119 5.14 -10.46 10.60
C SER A 119 5.94 -10.06 11.84
N GLU A 120 6.51 -11.04 12.54
CA GLU A 120 7.48 -10.80 13.62
C GLU A 120 8.74 -10.09 13.11
N LEU A 121 9.07 -10.26 11.82
CA LEU A 121 10.19 -9.54 11.18
C LEU A 121 10.00 -8.03 11.17
N ALA A 122 8.75 -7.55 11.17
CA ALA A 122 8.42 -6.14 11.25
C ALA A 122 8.70 -5.55 12.64
N ALA A 123 8.55 -6.35 13.71
CA ALA A 123 8.77 -5.88 15.09
C ALA A 123 10.25 -5.58 15.38
N ASP A 124 11.17 -6.28 14.71
CA ASP A 124 12.62 -6.15 14.92
C ASP A 124 13.33 -5.31 13.85
N ALA A 125 12.59 -4.54 13.03
CA ALA A 125 13.14 -3.76 11.92
C ALA A 125 12.57 -2.34 11.90
N LEU A 126 13.35 -1.36 11.41
CA LEU A 126 12.84 0.01 11.19
C LEU A 126 11.86 0.07 10.02
N GLY A 127 12.00 -0.88 9.10
CA GLY A 127 11.19 -1.02 7.92
C GLY A 127 11.00 -2.48 7.53
N TYR A 128 9.85 -2.80 6.97
CA TYR A 128 9.54 -4.15 6.48
C TYR A 128 8.79 -4.07 5.15
N LEU A 129 9.11 -4.97 4.22
CA LEU A 129 8.39 -5.15 2.97
C LEU A 129 7.90 -6.59 2.86
N GLU A 130 6.66 -6.74 2.42
CA GLU A 130 6.18 -8.03 1.96
C GLU A 130 6.52 -8.19 0.47
N VAL A 131 7.04 -9.36 0.12
CA VAL A 131 7.45 -9.65 -1.25
C VAL A 131 6.96 -11.03 -1.70
N PHE A 132 6.85 -11.21 -3.00
CA PHE A 132 6.58 -12.50 -3.63
C PHE A 132 7.53 -12.71 -4.82
N GLU A 133 7.70 -13.96 -5.25
CA GLU A 133 8.43 -14.23 -6.49
C GLU A 133 7.56 -13.88 -7.70
N GLY A 134 8.01 -12.91 -8.49
CA GLY A 134 7.24 -12.36 -9.60
C GLY A 134 8.06 -12.09 -10.86
N ASP A 135 7.33 -11.99 -11.98
CA ASP A 135 7.88 -11.65 -13.30
C ASP A 135 7.51 -10.23 -13.73
N GLY A 136 8.29 -9.73 -14.71
CA GLY A 136 8.15 -8.40 -15.28
C GLY A 136 8.87 -7.32 -14.48
N ASP A 137 8.87 -6.10 -15.03
CA ASP A 137 9.71 -4.99 -14.53
C ASP A 137 8.88 -3.81 -14.00
N HIS A 138 7.58 -4.01 -13.76
CA HIS A 138 6.65 -2.94 -13.37
C HIS A 138 6.45 -2.81 -11.85
N TRP A 139 7.09 -3.69 -11.07
CA TRP A 139 7.05 -3.76 -9.62
C TRP A 139 8.09 -2.85 -8.96
N SER A 140 7.98 -2.71 -7.64
CA SER A 140 9.12 -2.38 -6.79
C SER A 140 9.86 -3.67 -6.41
N PHE A 141 11.18 -3.61 -6.28
CA PHE A 141 12.02 -4.79 -6.01
C PHE A 141 12.89 -4.58 -4.77
N VAL A 142 13.29 -5.69 -4.17
CA VAL A 142 14.26 -5.73 -3.07
C VAL A 142 15.54 -6.47 -3.49
N GLU A 143 16.69 -5.97 -3.06
CA GLU A 143 17.96 -6.71 -3.11
C GLU A 143 18.11 -7.48 -1.80
N PRO A 144 17.99 -8.82 -1.80
CA PRO A 144 18.01 -9.60 -0.57
C PRO A 144 19.42 -9.70 0.02
N GLY A 145 19.50 -9.60 1.34
CA GLY A 145 20.69 -9.83 2.15
C GLY A 145 20.51 -11.01 3.12
N PRO A 146 21.54 -11.33 3.92
CA PRO A 146 21.46 -12.42 4.90
C PRO A 146 20.40 -12.15 5.96
N GLY A 147 19.74 -13.20 6.45
CA GLY A 147 18.82 -13.11 7.59
C GLY A 147 17.60 -12.21 7.34
N HIS A 148 17.00 -12.31 6.15
CA HIS A 148 15.85 -11.50 5.71
C HIS A 148 16.12 -10.00 5.58
N ALA A 149 17.39 -9.58 5.55
CA ALA A 149 17.73 -8.16 5.38
C ALA A 149 17.45 -7.69 3.94
N VAL A 150 17.12 -6.41 3.78
CA VAL A 150 17.04 -5.71 2.49
C VAL A 150 18.28 -4.83 2.35
N LEU A 151 19.06 -5.04 1.30
CA LEU A 151 20.27 -4.28 1.00
C LEU A 151 20.00 -3.02 0.19
N ARG A 152 18.91 -3.03 -0.60
CA ARG A 152 18.46 -1.92 -1.44
C ARG A 152 17.03 -2.16 -1.92
N THR A 153 16.30 -1.10 -2.20
CA THR A 153 15.02 -1.15 -2.93
C THR A 153 15.09 -0.36 -4.23
N THR A 154 14.36 -0.80 -5.25
CA THR A 154 14.21 -0.08 -6.52
C THR A 154 12.75 -0.02 -6.94
N GLU A 155 12.41 0.95 -7.79
CA GLU A 155 11.09 1.09 -8.39
C GLU A 155 11.22 0.94 -9.90
N LYS A 156 10.50 -0.03 -10.49
CA LYS A 156 10.46 -0.28 -11.94
C LYS A 156 11.84 -0.52 -12.59
N GLU A 157 12.77 -1.03 -11.79
CA GLU A 157 14.10 -1.47 -12.19
C GLU A 157 14.36 -2.83 -11.53
N ARG A 158 14.35 -3.89 -12.33
CA ARG A 158 14.47 -5.26 -11.81
C ARG A 158 15.89 -5.54 -11.33
N ILE A 159 16.03 -5.78 -10.03
CA ILE A 159 17.29 -6.12 -9.35
C ILE A 159 17.28 -7.52 -8.72
N SER A 160 16.11 -8.16 -8.67
CA SER A 160 15.90 -9.53 -8.18
C SER A 160 14.58 -10.09 -8.75
N ASN A 161 14.21 -11.31 -8.33
CA ASN A 161 12.88 -11.89 -8.57
C ASN A 161 11.87 -11.55 -7.45
N LEU A 162 12.27 -10.79 -6.44
CA LEU A 162 11.44 -10.45 -5.28
C LEU A 162 10.72 -9.12 -5.52
N CYS A 163 9.43 -9.22 -5.80
CA CYS A 163 8.54 -8.11 -6.11
C CYS A 163 7.74 -7.72 -4.87
N SER A 164 7.62 -6.42 -4.59
CA SER A 164 6.70 -5.90 -3.59
C SER A 164 5.25 -6.15 -3.99
N ASP A 165 4.42 -6.58 -3.05
CA ASP A 165 2.96 -6.67 -3.21
C ASP A 165 2.26 -5.31 -2.96
N GLY A 166 3.01 -4.31 -2.48
CA GLY A 166 2.52 -2.99 -2.12
C GLY A 166 2.25 -2.78 -0.64
N LEU A 167 2.59 -3.75 0.22
CA LEU A 167 2.58 -3.62 1.67
C LEU A 167 3.94 -3.17 2.19
N TYR A 168 3.94 -1.99 2.80
CA TYR A 168 5.14 -1.33 3.30
C TYR A 168 4.95 -0.97 4.77
N HIS A 169 5.80 -1.49 5.63
CA HIS A 169 5.81 -1.18 7.05
C HIS A 169 6.96 -0.24 7.42
N PHE A 170 6.67 0.69 8.33
CA PHE A 170 7.64 1.51 9.05
C PHE A 170 7.35 1.42 10.55
N ALA A 171 8.40 1.22 11.36
CA ALA A 171 8.26 1.05 12.80
C ALA A 171 7.68 2.27 13.52
N ASP A 172 7.74 3.44 12.88
CA ASP A 172 7.23 4.71 13.39
C ASP A 172 6.90 5.63 12.21
N ALA A 173 5.78 6.36 12.29
CA ALA A 173 5.38 7.32 11.26
C ALA A 173 6.44 8.41 11.01
N ARG A 174 7.25 8.78 12.01
CA ARG A 174 8.35 9.75 11.88
C ARG A 174 9.46 9.21 10.98
N ILE A 175 9.76 7.91 11.05
CA ILE A 175 10.75 7.27 10.16
C ILE A 175 10.30 7.38 8.71
N PHE A 176 9.01 7.13 8.43
CA PHE A 176 8.46 7.33 7.09
C PHE A 176 8.54 8.80 6.66
N ASN A 177 8.14 9.73 7.54
CA ASN A 177 8.17 11.17 7.23
C ASN A 177 9.58 11.65 6.89
N GLU A 178 10.59 11.31 7.70
CA GLU A 178 12.00 11.66 7.45
C GLU A 178 12.49 11.07 6.12
N ALA A 179 12.14 9.81 5.84
CA ALA A 179 12.51 9.15 4.59
C ALA A 179 11.87 9.81 3.35
N TYR A 180 10.61 10.22 3.45
CA TYR A 180 9.93 10.95 2.39
C TYR A 180 10.47 12.38 2.23
N GLU A 181 10.67 13.12 3.31
CA GLU A 181 11.26 14.46 3.28
C GLU A 181 12.65 14.46 2.65
N HIS A 182 13.46 13.43 2.92
CA HIS A 182 14.72 13.22 2.25
C HIS A 182 14.57 13.00 0.74
N GLN A 183 13.61 12.17 0.29
CA GLN A 183 13.34 12.04 -1.15
C GLN A 183 12.95 13.38 -1.76
N LEU A 184 12.09 14.15 -1.10
CA LEU A 184 11.61 15.44 -1.57
C LEU A 184 12.74 16.47 -1.68
N ALA A 185 13.56 16.59 -0.63
CA ALA A 185 14.69 17.53 -0.60
C ALA A 185 15.72 17.23 -1.69
N ASN A 186 15.93 15.95 -2.00
CA ASN A 186 16.90 15.49 -3.00
C ASN A 186 16.28 15.20 -4.38
N LYS A 187 14.97 15.44 -4.56
CA LYS A 187 14.21 15.18 -5.80
C LYS A 187 14.39 13.75 -6.32
N LEU A 188 14.39 12.77 -5.42
CA LEU A 188 14.56 11.34 -5.72
C LEU A 188 13.26 10.74 -6.27
N VAL A 189 12.86 11.17 -7.47
CA VAL A 189 11.66 10.69 -8.15
C VAL A 189 11.97 9.53 -9.09
N ASN A 190 11.05 8.58 -9.22
CA ASN A 190 11.07 7.57 -10.27
C ASN A 190 9.97 7.91 -11.29
N ARG A 191 10.32 8.07 -12.57
CA ARG A 191 9.37 8.46 -13.64
C ARG A 191 8.47 9.67 -13.27
N GLY A 192 8.99 10.61 -12.47
CA GLY A 192 8.29 11.83 -12.07
C GLY A 192 7.41 11.72 -10.81
N GLU A 193 7.39 10.56 -10.13
CA GLU A 193 6.59 10.33 -8.92
C GLU A 193 7.46 9.88 -7.74
N TYR A 194 6.97 10.16 -6.51
CA TYR A 194 7.54 9.66 -5.25
C TYR A 194 6.82 8.38 -4.82
N TYR A 195 7.53 7.26 -4.89
CA TYR A 195 7.07 5.93 -4.48
C TYR A 195 7.51 5.62 -3.06
N VAL A 196 6.80 4.69 -2.42
CA VAL A 196 7.08 4.28 -1.03
C VAL A 196 8.34 3.42 -0.96
N ALA A 197 8.52 2.45 -1.86
CA ALA A 197 9.65 1.52 -1.80
C ALA A 197 11.03 2.21 -1.75
N PRO A 198 11.33 3.27 -2.53
CA PRO A 198 12.60 3.97 -2.41
C PRO A 198 12.85 4.66 -1.08
N CYS A 199 11.85 4.87 -0.20
CA CYS A 199 12.04 5.46 1.12
C CYS A 199 12.99 4.61 1.98
N TYR A 200 12.95 3.27 1.84
CA TYR A 200 13.79 2.36 2.60
C TYR A 200 15.30 2.56 2.36
N ASN A 201 15.70 3.10 1.21
CA ASN A 201 17.11 3.30 0.91
C ASN A 201 17.79 4.28 1.87
N LEU A 202 17.07 5.29 2.39
CA LEU A 202 17.63 6.18 3.42
C LEU A 202 17.89 5.41 4.72
N LEU A 203 16.94 4.58 5.13
CA LEU A 203 17.04 3.80 6.37
C LEU A 203 18.25 2.87 6.29
N ILE A 204 18.41 2.19 5.16
CA ILE A 204 19.53 1.28 4.89
C ILE A 204 20.87 2.04 4.88
N GLN A 205 20.94 3.19 4.20
CA GLN A 205 22.14 4.04 4.17
C GLN A 205 22.57 4.50 5.56
N ASN A 206 21.61 4.74 6.46
CA ASN A 206 21.86 5.12 7.85
C ASN A 206 22.18 3.92 8.77
N GLY A 207 22.37 2.72 8.22
CA GLY A 207 22.66 1.50 8.98
C GLY A 207 21.44 0.89 9.69
N GLY A 208 20.24 1.36 9.36
CA GLY A 208 18.97 0.85 9.86
C GLY A 208 18.64 -0.52 9.27
N ARG A 209 18.06 -1.41 10.08
CA ARG A 209 17.59 -2.71 9.61
C ARG A 209 16.27 -2.55 8.86
N VAL A 210 16.27 -2.96 7.60
CA VAL A 210 15.05 -3.17 6.80
C VAL A 210 14.96 -4.67 6.49
N ALA A 211 13.79 -5.25 6.73
CA ALA A 211 13.54 -6.68 6.52
C ALA A 211 12.57 -6.93 5.36
N TYR A 212 12.60 -8.14 4.79
CA TYR A 212 11.55 -8.62 3.89
C TYR A 212 11.01 -9.99 4.33
N GLU A 213 9.74 -10.23 4.05
CA GLU A 213 9.13 -11.55 4.16
C GLU A 213 8.67 -12.00 2.78
N LEU A 214 9.11 -13.20 2.39
CA LEU A 214 8.65 -13.84 1.17
C LEU A 214 7.36 -14.60 1.48
N ILE A 215 6.28 -14.23 0.81
CA ILE A 215 4.99 -14.92 0.88
C ILE A 215 4.69 -15.69 -0.39
N ASP A 216 3.77 -16.65 -0.31
CA ASP A 216 3.37 -17.44 -1.47
C ASP A 216 2.49 -16.59 -2.41
N ARG A 217 2.68 -16.75 -3.72
CA ARG A 217 1.90 -16.01 -4.73
C ARG A 217 0.38 -16.24 -4.58
N SER A 218 -0.05 -17.37 -4.03
CA SER A 218 -1.46 -17.68 -3.78
C SER A 218 -2.10 -16.88 -2.65
N GLU A 219 -1.29 -16.22 -1.81
CA GLU A 219 -1.76 -15.35 -0.71
C GLU A 219 -2.12 -13.94 -1.20
N ILE A 220 -1.80 -13.61 -2.46
CA ILE A 220 -1.99 -12.28 -3.04
C ILE A 220 -2.90 -12.36 -4.26
N VAL A 221 -3.80 -11.39 -4.38
CA VAL A 221 -4.55 -11.18 -5.61
C VAL A 221 -4.51 -9.73 -6.05
N PHE A 222 -4.00 -9.52 -7.27
CA PHE A 222 -3.94 -8.21 -7.89
C PHE A 222 -5.24 -7.88 -8.60
N CYS A 223 -5.57 -6.59 -8.60
CA CYS A 223 -6.76 -6.00 -9.20
C CYS A 223 -6.44 -4.59 -9.73
N GLY A 224 -5.18 -4.27 -10.03
CA GLY A 224 -4.71 -2.93 -10.43
C GLY A 224 -5.03 -2.52 -11.85
N THR A 225 -5.32 -3.49 -12.71
CA THR A 225 -5.68 -3.33 -14.12
C THR A 225 -7.01 -4.02 -14.44
N PRO A 226 -7.67 -3.65 -15.55
CA PRO A 226 -8.83 -4.38 -16.03
C PRO A 226 -8.58 -5.89 -16.18
N GLN A 227 -7.43 -6.27 -16.76
CA GLN A 227 -7.08 -7.68 -16.93
C GLN A 227 -6.98 -8.41 -15.58
N GLU A 228 -6.27 -7.86 -14.61
CA GLU A 228 -6.15 -8.44 -13.27
C GLU A 228 -7.52 -8.53 -12.56
N TYR A 229 -8.38 -7.53 -12.73
CA TYR A 229 -9.74 -7.55 -12.20
C TYR A 229 -10.57 -8.69 -12.81
N GLU A 230 -10.51 -8.90 -14.13
CA GLU A 230 -11.21 -10.01 -14.79
C GLU A 230 -10.64 -11.38 -14.35
N GLU A 231 -9.32 -11.49 -14.18
CA GLU A 231 -8.67 -12.69 -13.66
C GLU A 231 -9.09 -12.98 -12.21
N ALA A 232 -9.16 -11.96 -11.37
CA ALA A 232 -9.67 -12.03 -10.00
C ALA A 232 -11.15 -12.44 -9.95
N ALA A 233 -11.97 -11.94 -10.87
CA ALA A 233 -13.39 -12.31 -10.97
C ALA A 233 -13.60 -13.76 -11.44
N ALA A 234 -12.69 -14.29 -12.25
CA ALA A 234 -12.80 -15.63 -12.82
C ALA A 234 -12.46 -16.76 -11.83
N LYS A 235 -11.72 -16.47 -10.75
CA LYS A 235 -11.24 -17.47 -9.78
C LYS A 235 -11.72 -17.13 -8.38
N LYS A 236 -12.07 -18.17 -7.60
CA LYS A 236 -12.20 -18.01 -6.15
C LYS A 236 -10.82 -18.09 -5.52
N TRP A 237 -10.57 -17.19 -4.59
CA TRP A 237 -9.40 -17.15 -3.74
C TRP A 237 -9.72 -17.73 -2.35
N PRO A 238 -8.69 -18.12 -1.58
CA PRO A 238 -8.85 -18.63 -0.22
C PRO A 238 -9.62 -17.69 0.71
#